data_AF-A0A5C3R009-F1
#
_entry.id   AF-A0A5C3R009-F1
#
_cell.length_a   1.000
_cell.length_b   1.000
_cell.length_c   1.000
_cell.angle_alpha   90.00
_cell.angle_beta   90.00
_cell.angle_gamma   90.00
#
_symmetry.space_group_name_H-M   'P 1'
#
loop_
_entity.id
_entity.type
_entity.pdbx_description
1 polymer ?
#
loop_
_entity_poly.entity_id
_entity_poly.type
_entity_poly.pdbx_seq_one_letter_code
_entity_poly.pdbx_strand_id
1 'polypeptide(L)'
;MLDSGILPFRTSSIPDFQVERSMKSLSSRKQAARTQRLSEVDRDDAVLRDHVARLFEAKHRPFTTGGCIPMDPSQLVLFFRSKSGITHSLDFPIDVQHETPPALDVLIGACRPHPSALDDYSDRESLFYPPNLPLTTSLELANHPILEAVRNALFPLLPTGHYLVAARDKLEVLVSGGRMDQQRSIDGRAATVIITLPVRFRGGAMVVHDPDGRQEKFYGRGGKQGDIEWTAFLADCNYEVQTVDKGCRVSISYGVYIKSFGSSGAQPEPLITPNDVFLDVLSPILNICRGRKIAFYLANEYAIVDPAETLAESLVPELKGGDSLLYHALKLFKLMPELHWSAGGYMWPVDRPAAISTGAPAPLSTPVMRGMFAAGEEDQHEDLRMRVRDSGAVPLGEADVMLLSDWNTGLPVGKQRVNFVLNGEIEKLVVYTLMVVYVA
;
A
#
# COMPACT_ATOMS: atom_id res chain seq x y z
N MET A 1 -24.48 32.88 30.25
CA MET A 1 -25.60 31.97 30.56
C MET A 1 -25.88 31.21 29.28
N LEU A 2 -25.45 29.93 29.25
CA LEU A 2 -26.26 28.74 28.91
C LEU A 2 -27.43 28.97 27.93
N ASP A 3 -27.66 28.17 26.89
CA ASP A 3 -27.15 26.84 26.55
C ASP A 3 -27.67 26.47 25.15
N SER A 4 -27.01 25.47 24.56
CA SER A 4 -27.56 24.38 23.76
C SER A 4 -28.73 24.60 22.77
N GLY A 5 -28.53 24.02 21.58
CA GLY A 5 -29.25 22.77 21.35
C GLY A 5 -30.15 22.66 20.11
N ILE A 6 -29.64 21.83 19.19
CA ILE A 6 -30.33 20.75 18.48
C ILE A 6 -30.96 21.07 17.10
N LEU A 7 -30.39 20.33 16.15
CA LEU A 7 -30.68 19.96 14.76
C LEU A 7 -32.16 19.85 14.34
N PRO A 8 -32.42 19.90 13.01
CA PRO A 8 -32.70 18.63 12.33
C PRO A 8 -32.06 18.45 10.93
N PHE A 9 -31.77 17.19 10.60
CA PHE A 9 -31.65 16.60 9.25
C PHE A 9 -32.95 16.88 8.42
N ARG A 10 -33.06 16.82 7.08
CA ARG A 10 -32.38 16.08 6.00
C ARG A 10 -32.90 16.59 4.63
N THR A 11 -32.23 16.12 3.57
CA THR A 11 -32.69 15.85 2.17
C THR A 11 -32.97 17.02 1.21
N SER A 12 -32.17 17.08 0.15
CA SER A 12 -32.68 16.83 -1.22
C SER A 12 -31.52 16.58 -2.18
N SER A 13 -31.66 15.49 -2.93
CA SER A 13 -30.81 14.94 -3.96
C SER A 13 -30.58 15.86 -5.17
N ILE A 14 -29.41 15.68 -5.77
CA ILE A 14 -28.93 16.20 -7.05
C ILE A 14 -29.70 15.54 -8.21
N PRO A 15 -29.78 16.18 -9.39
CA PRO A 15 -29.52 15.43 -10.61
C PRO A 15 -28.44 16.06 -11.48
N ASP A 16 -27.78 15.18 -12.21
CA ASP A 16 -26.40 15.19 -12.66
C ASP A 16 -26.22 15.64 -14.12
N PHE A 17 -24.94 15.83 -14.47
CA PHE A 17 -24.29 16.05 -15.77
C PHE A 17 -24.36 17.43 -16.42
N GLN A 18 -23.18 17.96 -16.79
CA GLN A 18 -23.07 18.87 -17.93
C GLN A 18 -21.79 18.69 -18.74
N VAL A 19 -21.98 18.45 -20.03
CA VAL A 19 -20.97 18.26 -21.07
C VAL A 19 -20.65 19.61 -21.73
N GLU A 20 -19.37 19.86 -22.01
CA GLU A 20 -18.87 21.01 -22.79
C GLU A 20 -19.30 20.95 -24.27
N ARG A 21 -19.66 22.11 -24.86
CA ARG A 21 -19.18 22.55 -26.18
C ARG A 21 -19.57 23.99 -26.56
N SER A 22 -18.67 24.58 -27.34
CA SER A 22 -18.57 25.98 -27.80
C SER A 22 -19.50 26.33 -28.97
N MET A 23 -20.06 27.56 -28.99
CA MET A 23 -19.76 28.64 -29.97
C MET A 23 -20.83 29.76 -30.03
N LYS A 24 -20.32 31.01 -30.14
CA LYS A 24 -20.79 32.22 -30.87
C LYS A 24 -22.28 32.65 -30.81
N SER A 25 -22.52 33.89 -30.35
CA SER A 25 -22.79 35.08 -31.22
C SER A 25 -23.68 36.15 -30.55
N LEU A 26 -23.15 37.39 -30.50
CA LEU A 26 -23.78 38.71 -30.65
C LEU A 26 -25.19 38.99 -30.08
N SER A 27 -25.28 39.95 -29.16
CA SER A 27 -25.69 41.34 -29.52
C SER A 27 -25.76 42.26 -28.29
N SER A 28 -25.73 43.55 -28.59
CA SER A 28 -25.34 44.69 -27.76
C SER A 28 -26.41 45.24 -26.81
N ARG A 29 -25.99 45.86 -25.69
CA ARG A 29 -26.17 47.32 -25.48
C ARG A 29 -25.31 47.88 -24.34
N LYS A 30 -24.92 49.14 -24.55
CA LYS A 30 -23.90 49.94 -23.86
C LYS A 30 -24.36 50.51 -22.51
N GLN A 31 -23.47 50.49 -21.52
CA GLN A 31 -23.20 51.58 -20.56
C GLN A 31 -21.68 51.51 -20.27
N ALA A 32 -20.87 52.40 -20.88
CA ALA A 32 -20.48 53.71 -20.33
C ALA A 32 -19.55 53.61 -19.10
N ALA A 33 -18.25 53.67 -19.41
CA ALA A 33 -17.15 54.24 -18.63
C ALA A 33 -17.16 54.06 -17.10
N ARG A 34 -16.44 53.04 -16.64
CA ARG A 34 -15.67 53.13 -15.40
C ARG A 34 -14.28 52.53 -15.62
N THR A 35 -13.38 53.40 -16.07
CA THR A 35 -11.95 53.14 -16.14
C THR A 35 -11.39 52.97 -14.73
N GLN A 36 -10.41 52.07 -14.61
CA GLN A 36 -9.41 51.95 -13.54
C GLN A 36 -9.88 51.41 -12.17
N ARG A 37 -9.89 50.07 -12.06
CA ARG A 37 -9.33 49.28 -10.92
C ARG A 37 -9.41 47.76 -11.19
N LEU A 38 -9.18 47.33 -12.43
CA LEU A 38 -9.33 45.93 -12.88
C LEU A 38 -7.99 45.24 -13.22
N SER A 39 -6.84 45.85 -12.93
CA SER A 39 -5.55 45.30 -13.33
C SER A 39 -4.83 44.48 -12.26
N GLU A 40 -5.25 44.59 -11.00
CA GLU A 40 -4.61 43.89 -9.87
C GLU A 40 -5.36 42.59 -9.55
N VAL A 41 -6.70 42.62 -9.43
CA VAL A 41 -7.51 41.43 -9.13
C VAL A 41 -7.40 40.34 -10.21
N ASP A 42 -7.44 40.70 -11.49
CA ASP A 42 -7.26 39.72 -12.60
C ASP A 42 -5.83 39.15 -12.67
N ARG A 43 -4.84 39.92 -12.19
CA ARG A 43 -3.43 39.48 -12.13
C ARG A 43 -3.22 38.55 -10.93
N ASP A 44 -3.80 38.88 -9.78
CA ASP A 44 -3.78 38.05 -8.58
C ASP A 44 -4.51 36.72 -8.81
N ASP A 45 -5.61 36.72 -9.55
CA ASP A 45 -6.34 35.51 -9.96
C ASP A 45 -5.52 34.62 -10.91
N ALA A 46 -4.77 35.22 -11.86
CA ALA A 46 -3.89 34.48 -12.75
C ALA A 46 -2.71 33.84 -12.00
N VAL A 47 -2.11 34.59 -11.06
CA VAL A 47 -1.04 34.10 -10.17
C VAL A 47 -1.55 33.00 -9.24
N LEU A 48 -2.75 33.16 -8.68
CA LEU A 48 -3.39 32.13 -7.86
C LEU A 48 -3.63 30.84 -8.66
N ARG A 49 -4.14 30.95 -9.90
CA ARG A 49 -4.36 29.77 -10.76
C ARG A 49 -3.05 29.06 -11.09
N ASP A 50 -1.97 29.79 -11.38
CA ASP A 50 -0.64 29.21 -11.59
C ASP A 50 -0.13 28.51 -10.33
N HIS A 51 -0.26 29.12 -9.14
CA HIS A 51 0.09 28.46 -7.88
C HIS A 51 -0.75 27.21 -7.60
N VAL A 52 -2.05 27.25 -7.86
CA VAL A 52 -2.96 26.12 -7.69
C VAL A 52 -2.61 24.99 -8.67
N ALA A 53 -2.32 25.31 -9.93
CA ALA A 53 -1.89 24.33 -10.92
C ALA A 53 -0.60 23.63 -10.49
N ARG A 54 0.42 24.39 -10.06
CA ARG A 54 1.68 23.83 -9.52
C ARG A 54 1.45 22.98 -8.27
N LEU A 55 0.54 23.38 -7.39
CA LEU A 55 0.17 22.59 -6.21
C LEU A 55 -0.46 21.25 -6.61
N PHE A 56 -1.37 21.26 -7.59
CA PHE A 56 -1.97 20.03 -8.09
C PHE A 56 -0.91 19.13 -8.75
N GLU A 57 -0.03 19.68 -9.57
CA GLU A 57 1.07 18.91 -10.18
C GLU A 57 1.97 18.26 -9.10
N ALA A 58 2.37 19.02 -8.08
CA ALA A 58 3.14 18.50 -6.95
C ALA A 58 2.39 17.41 -6.17
N LYS A 59 1.09 17.60 -5.91
CA LYS A 59 0.24 16.66 -5.16
C LYS A 59 0.02 15.33 -5.89
N HIS A 60 -0.09 15.33 -7.22
CA HIS A 60 -0.44 14.13 -7.97
C HIS A 60 0.73 13.15 -8.17
N ARG A 61 1.98 13.62 -8.02
CA ARG A 61 3.17 12.78 -8.27
C ARG A 61 4.28 13.07 -7.25
N PRO A 62 4.06 12.79 -5.95
CA PRO A 62 5.15 12.84 -4.99
C PRO A 62 6.20 11.78 -5.37
N PHE A 63 7.47 12.20 -5.49
CA PHE A 63 8.60 11.30 -5.70
C PHE A 63 9.47 11.17 -4.44
N THR A 64 9.15 11.99 -3.43
CA THR A 64 9.84 12.15 -2.15
C THR A 64 8.82 12.31 -1.03
N THR A 65 9.22 11.90 0.17
CA THR A 65 8.49 12.16 1.41
C THR A 65 9.48 12.18 2.56
N GLY A 66 9.11 12.73 3.70
CA GLY A 66 10.00 12.77 4.85
C GLY A 66 9.28 13.19 6.12
N GLY A 67 9.99 13.09 7.23
CA GLY A 67 9.44 13.44 8.53
C GLY A 67 10.46 13.21 9.61
N CYS A 68 9.95 13.10 10.84
CA CYS A 68 10.78 12.83 12.00
C CYS A 68 10.25 11.60 12.76
N ILE A 69 11.16 10.90 13.43
CA ILE A 69 10.89 9.73 14.27
C ILE A 69 10.74 10.25 15.70
N PRO A 70 9.56 10.09 16.33
CA PRO A 70 9.32 10.54 17.70
C PRO A 70 10.01 9.58 18.67
N MET A 71 11.30 9.81 18.89
CA MET A 71 12.09 9.09 19.88
C MET A 71 13.14 10.02 20.48
N ASP A 72 13.51 9.75 21.74
CA ASP A 72 14.60 10.47 22.38
C ASP A 72 15.93 10.05 21.72
N PRO A 73 16.69 11.00 21.13
CA PRO A 73 18.00 10.72 20.56
C PRO A 73 18.99 10.08 21.56
N SER A 74 18.79 10.27 22.87
CA SER A 74 19.62 9.64 23.92
C SER A 74 19.53 8.12 23.97
N GLN A 75 18.46 7.55 23.41
CA GLN A 75 18.25 6.10 23.32
C GLN A 75 18.89 5.49 22.07
N LEU A 76 19.43 6.34 21.17
CA LEU A 76 20.08 5.90 19.96
C LEU A 76 21.55 5.60 20.23
N VAL A 77 21.96 4.39 19.88
CA VAL A 77 23.35 3.94 19.94
C VAL A 77 23.71 3.27 18.62
N LEU A 78 24.83 3.66 18.04
CA LEU A 78 25.44 3.02 16.87
C LEU A 78 26.58 2.13 17.34
N PHE A 79 26.51 0.84 17.02
CA PHE A 79 27.56 -0.13 17.28
C PHE A 79 28.28 -0.45 15.98
N PHE A 80 29.61 -0.35 15.97
CA PHE A 80 30.40 -0.61 14.78
C PHE A 80 31.74 -1.24 15.13
N ARG A 81 32.37 -1.89 14.16
CA ARG A 81 33.66 -2.57 14.34
C ARG A 81 34.73 -1.89 13.51
N SER A 82 35.81 -1.45 14.15
CA SER A 82 36.95 -0.85 13.46
C SER A 82 37.74 -1.90 12.64
N LYS A 83 38.63 -1.43 11.77
CA LYS A 83 39.50 -2.29 10.93
C LYS A 83 40.43 -3.19 11.76
N SER A 84 40.76 -2.81 13.00
CA SER A 84 41.54 -3.62 13.95
C SER A 84 40.72 -4.73 14.60
N GLY A 85 39.40 -4.78 14.35
CA GLY A 85 38.50 -5.77 14.90
C GLY A 85 37.94 -5.42 16.28
N ILE A 86 38.16 -4.21 16.78
CA ILE A 86 37.60 -3.71 18.05
C ILE A 86 36.19 -3.17 17.81
N THR A 87 35.26 -3.50 18.70
CA THR A 87 33.89 -2.97 18.67
C THR A 87 33.82 -1.66 19.46
N HIS A 88 33.18 -0.66 18.87
CA HIS A 88 32.92 0.64 19.46
C HIS A 88 31.41 0.91 19.49
N SER A 89 30.99 1.71 20.45
CA SER A 89 29.65 2.29 20.51
C SER A 89 29.74 3.80 20.37
N LEU A 90 28.72 4.39 19.77
CA LEU A 90 28.57 5.83 19.60
C LEU A 90 27.16 6.21 20.05
N ASP A 91 27.10 6.96 21.14
CA ASP A 91 25.84 7.45 21.72
C ASP A 91 25.47 8.79 21.07
N PHE A 92 24.18 9.03 20.92
CA PHE A 92 23.65 10.29 20.38
C PHE A 92 22.82 11.03 21.43
N PRO A 93 22.54 12.34 21.26
CA PRO A 93 23.03 13.23 20.22
C PRO A 93 24.52 13.59 20.41
N ILE A 94 25.21 13.92 19.31
CA ILE A 94 26.61 14.35 19.34
C ILE A 94 26.72 15.81 18.94
N ASP A 95 27.25 16.62 19.86
CA ASP A 95 27.61 18.00 19.57
C ASP A 95 29.12 18.15 19.37
N VAL A 96 29.56 17.95 18.13
CA VAL A 96 30.97 18.07 17.71
C VAL A 96 31.56 19.48 17.94
N GLN A 97 30.75 20.50 18.23
CA GLN A 97 31.25 21.84 18.58
C GLN A 97 31.63 21.94 20.07
N HIS A 98 31.05 21.08 20.92
CA HIS A 98 31.34 21.03 22.34
C HIS A 98 32.33 19.92 22.66
N GLU A 99 32.03 18.69 22.24
CA GLU A 99 32.84 17.50 22.48
C GLU A 99 32.71 16.54 21.30
N THR A 100 33.85 16.09 20.78
CA THR A 100 33.88 15.05 19.75
C THR A 100 34.28 13.74 20.42
N PRO A 101 33.37 12.76 20.54
CA PRO A 101 33.70 11.46 21.12
C PRO A 101 34.81 10.78 20.30
N PRO A 102 35.84 10.17 20.93
CA PRO A 102 36.89 9.46 20.18
C PRO A 102 36.35 8.35 19.28
N ALA A 103 35.21 7.76 19.63
CA ALA A 103 34.53 6.76 18.81
C ALA A 103 34.06 7.34 17.45
N LEU A 104 33.75 8.64 17.36
CA LEU A 104 33.40 9.27 16.08
C LEU A 104 34.61 9.34 15.14
N ASP A 105 35.79 9.67 15.67
CA ASP A 105 37.03 9.68 14.88
C ASP A 105 37.40 8.27 14.40
N VAL A 106 37.20 7.26 15.25
CA VAL A 106 37.40 5.85 14.87
C VAL A 106 36.41 5.42 13.79
N LEU A 107 35.14 5.88 13.86
CA LEU A 107 34.15 5.62 12.82
C LEU A 107 34.58 6.25 11.48
N ILE A 108 34.98 7.53 11.49
CA ILE A 108 35.46 8.25 10.32
C ILE A 108 36.68 7.53 9.71
N GLY A 109 37.67 7.15 10.53
CA GLY A 109 38.86 6.41 10.07
C GLY A 109 38.58 4.99 9.57
N ALA A 110 37.48 4.38 10.00
CA ALA A 110 37.03 3.08 9.48
C ALA A 110 36.37 3.20 8.09
N CYS A 111 35.83 4.36 7.73
CA CYS A 111 35.16 4.59 6.45
C CYS A 111 36.14 4.59 5.25
N ARG A 112 35.57 4.57 4.05
CA ARG A 112 36.24 4.69 2.75
C ARG A 112 35.60 5.80 1.93
N PRO A 113 36.36 6.55 1.11
CA PRO A 113 35.77 7.52 0.20
C PRO A 113 34.92 6.81 -0.88
N HIS A 114 33.85 7.46 -1.34
CA HIS A 114 33.15 7.02 -2.53
C HIS A 114 34.05 7.19 -3.76
N PRO A 115 34.06 6.25 -4.72
CA PRO A 115 34.80 6.42 -5.96
C PRO A 115 34.20 7.60 -6.75
N SER A 116 34.92 8.72 -6.83
CA SER A 116 34.57 9.85 -7.69
C SER A 116 34.84 9.49 -9.16
N ALA A 117 33.97 9.98 -10.06
CA ALA A 117 34.12 9.80 -11.51
C ALA A 117 35.12 10.79 -12.14
N LEU A 118 35.61 11.77 -11.36
CA LEU A 118 36.55 12.79 -11.80
C LEU A 118 37.80 12.69 -10.92
N ASP A 119 38.98 12.61 -11.54
CA ASP A 119 40.32 12.68 -10.93
C ASP A 119 40.59 14.08 -10.30
N ASP A 120 39.60 14.65 -9.61
CA ASP A 120 39.77 15.89 -8.87
C ASP A 120 40.24 15.51 -7.46
N TYR A 121 41.48 15.84 -7.15
CA TYR A 121 42.15 15.64 -5.85
C TYR A 121 41.51 16.50 -4.74
N SER A 122 40.19 16.47 -4.60
CA SER A 122 39.51 17.11 -3.49
C SER A 122 39.53 16.15 -2.29
N ASP A 123 40.38 16.44 -1.30
CA ASP A 123 40.56 15.66 -0.06
C ASP A 123 39.29 15.55 0.83
N ARG A 124 38.10 15.90 0.32
CA ARG A 124 36.86 16.05 1.08
C ARG A 124 35.66 15.41 0.37
N GLU A 125 35.82 14.16 -0.01
CA GLU A 125 34.75 13.34 -0.56
C GLU A 125 33.86 12.74 0.54
N SER A 126 32.65 12.32 0.18
CA SER A 126 31.76 11.59 1.06
C SER A 126 32.35 10.23 1.43
N LEU A 127 32.24 9.86 2.70
CA LEU A 127 32.74 8.60 3.21
C LEU A 127 31.58 7.61 3.37
N PHE A 128 31.82 6.33 3.12
CA PHE A 128 30.91 5.25 3.47
C PHE A 128 31.59 4.21 4.36
N TYR A 129 30.82 3.65 5.27
CA TYR A 129 31.28 2.57 6.13
C TYR A 129 31.33 1.25 5.34
N PRO A 130 32.44 0.48 5.38
CA PRO A 130 32.60 -0.72 4.56
C PRO A 130 31.50 -1.76 4.86
N PRO A 131 30.81 -2.29 3.83
CA PRO A 131 29.69 -3.22 4.03
C PRO A 131 30.12 -4.57 4.61
N ASN A 132 31.41 -4.91 4.50
CA ASN A 132 31.99 -6.14 5.06
C ASN A 132 32.31 -6.05 6.56
N LEU A 133 32.15 -4.87 7.18
CA LEU A 133 32.36 -4.70 8.61
C LEU A 133 31.01 -4.71 9.36
N PRO A 134 30.93 -5.35 10.54
CA PRO A 134 29.75 -5.29 11.37
C PRO A 134 29.36 -3.86 11.73
N LEU A 135 28.09 -3.57 11.58
CA LEU A 135 27.44 -2.32 11.94
C LEU A 135 26.04 -2.68 12.45
N THR A 136 25.54 -2.02 13.48
CA THR A 136 24.13 -2.09 13.90
C THR A 136 23.74 -0.84 14.68
N THR A 137 22.45 -0.56 14.78
CA THR A 137 21.89 0.56 15.54
C THR A 137 20.82 0.06 16.49
N SER A 138 20.63 0.73 17.63
CA SER A 138 19.44 0.51 18.46
C SER A 138 18.14 0.96 17.77
N LEU A 139 18.24 1.77 16.70
CA LEU A 139 17.12 2.10 15.83
C LEU A 139 16.76 0.93 14.90
N GLU A 140 15.55 0.43 15.06
CA GLU A 140 14.95 -0.57 14.18
C GLU A 140 13.79 0.07 13.40
N LEU A 141 13.95 0.15 12.08
CA LEU A 141 12.97 0.81 11.19
C LEU A 141 11.56 0.19 11.31
N ALA A 142 11.48 -1.11 11.60
CA ALA A 142 10.22 -1.84 11.73
C ALA A 142 9.39 -1.41 12.95
N ASN A 143 10.02 -0.81 13.97
CA ASN A 143 9.32 -0.34 15.18
C ASN A 143 8.68 1.04 14.99
N HIS A 144 8.82 1.65 13.81
CA HIS A 144 8.27 2.96 13.49
C HIS A 144 7.41 2.88 12.22
N PRO A 145 6.32 3.67 12.12
CA PRO A 145 5.41 3.67 10.96
C PRO A 145 6.02 4.36 9.72
N ILE A 146 7.34 4.35 9.57
CA ILE A 146 8.06 4.99 8.45
C ILE A 146 7.70 4.29 7.14
N LEU A 147 7.72 2.95 7.11
CA LEU A 147 7.37 2.20 5.90
C LEU A 147 5.90 2.35 5.53
N GLU A 148 5.01 2.52 6.51
CA GLU A 148 3.61 2.83 6.26
C GLU A 148 3.45 4.25 5.67
N ALA A 149 4.16 5.24 6.21
CA ALA A 149 4.19 6.60 5.66
C ALA A 149 4.73 6.61 4.22
N VAL A 150 5.81 5.85 3.95
CA VAL A 150 6.37 5.69 2.61
C VAL A 150 5.37 5.01 1.67
N ARG A 151 4.70 3.94 2.10
CA ARG A 151 3.66 3.26 1.33
C ARG A 151 2.54 4.24 0.95
N ASN A 152 2.00 4.97 1.93
CA ASN A 152 0.87 5.85 1.71
C ASN A 152 1.21 7.07 0.84
N ALA A 153 2.44 7.59 0.95
CA ALA A 153 2.88 8.76 0.20
C ALA A 153 3.36 8.41 -1.22
N LEU A 154 4.20 7.39 -1.37
CA LEU A 154 4.88 7.08 -2.63
C LEU A 154 4.25 5.92 -3.41
N PHE A 155 3.49 5.05 -2.73
CA PHE A 155 2.87 3.86 -3.33
C PHE A 155 1.37 3.75 -3.02
N PRO A 156 0.54 4.79 -3.25
CA PRO A 156 -0.88 4.78 -2.91
C PRO A 156 -1.69 3.72 -3.69
N LEU A 157 -1.17 3.27 -4.83
CA LEU A 157 -1.79 2.25 -5.68
C LEU A 157 -1.23 0.84 -5.42
N LEU A 158 -0.41 0.66 -4.37
CA LEU A 158 0.14 -0.66 -4.05
C LEU A 158 -1.00 -1.63 -3.69
N PRO A 159 -1.17 -2.74 -4.42
CA PRO A 159 -2.27 -3.67 -4.18
C PRO A 159 -2.26 -4.23 -2.75
N THR A 160 -3.44 -4.62 -2.27
CA THR A 160 -3.57 -5.35 -1.01
C THR A 160 -2.77 -6.67 -1.07
N GLY A 161 -2.28 -7.15 0.09
CA GLY A 161 -1.32 -8.26 0.19
C GLY A 161 0.13 -7.95 -0.22
N HIS A 162 0.44 -6.74 -0.70
CA HIS A 162 1.83 -6.27 -0.88
C HIS A 162 2.25 -5.39 0.29
N TYR A 163 3.51 -5.50 0.70
CA TYR A 163 4.08 -4.77 1.82
C TYR A 163 5.51 -4.33 1.50
N LEU A 164 5.96 -3.30 2.22
CA LEU A 164 7.32 -2.78 2.10
C LEU A 164 8.22 -3.41 3.15
N VAL A 165 9.41 -3.81 2.74
CA VAL A 165 10.50 -4.25 3.63
C VAL A 165 11.71 -3.37 3.40
N ALA A 166 12.38 -2.96 4.47
CA ALA A 166 13.64 -2.24 4.38
C ALA A 166 14.82 -3.15 4.71
N ALA A 167 15.87 -3.09 3.90
CA ALA A 167 17.19 -3.61 4.24
C ALA A 167 18.17 -2.45 4.35
N ARG A 168 19.02 -2.46 5.38
CA ARG A 168 20.07 -1.45 5.48
C ARG A 168 21.05 -1.61 4.32
N ASP A 169 21.33 -0.49 3.66
CA ASP A 169 22.23 -0.41 2.52
C ASP A 169 23.63 0.02 2.98
N LYS A 170 23.81 1.30 3.31
CA LYS A 170 25.10 1.86 3.74
C LYS A 170 24.96 2.92 4.83
N LEU A 171 26.02 3.11 5.60
CA LEU A 171 26.21 4.27 6.46
C LEU A 171 27.17 5.25 5.78
N GLU A 172 26.77 6.51 5.72
CA GLU A 172 27.51 7.59 5.08
C GLU A 172 27.92 8.63 6.12
N VAL A 173 29.14 9.17 5.97
CA VAL A 173 29.70 10.21 6.82
C VAL A 173 30.24 11.34 5.94
N LEU A 174 29.78 12.56 6.20
CA LEU A 174 30.30 13.77 5.57
C LEU A 174 30.84 14.69 6.66
N VAL A 175 32.15 14.89 6.64
CA VAL A 175 32.85 15.83 7.52
C VAL A 175 32.80 17.26 6.99
N SER A 176 33.24 18.24 7.77
CA SER A 176 33.29 19.64 7.36
C SER A 176 34.09 19.85 6.07
N GLY A 177 33.49 20.55 5.13
CA GLY A 177 33.96 20.77 3.76
C GLY A 177 33.64 19.62 2.80
N GLY A 178 33.07 18.51 3.28
CA GLY A 178 32.71 17.35 2.46
C GLY A 178 31.42 17.53 1.69
N ARG A 179 31.34 16.96 0.49
CA ARG A 179 30.11 16.87 -0.33
C ARG A 179 29.94 15.45 -0.89
N MET A 180 28.75 15.16 -1.40
CA MET A 180 28.49 13.93 -2.12
C MET A 180 27.89 14.25 -3.48
N ASP A 181 28.57 13.79 -4.53
CA ASP A 181 28.07 13.91 -5.89
C ASP A 181 26.88 12.95 -6.12
N GLN A 182 26.12 13.21 -7.18
CA GLN A 182 24.88 12.51 -7.49
C GLN A 182 25.04 10.98 -7.47
N GLN A 183 24.30 10.33 -6.57
CA GLN A 183 24.24 8.88 -6.41
C GLN A 183 22.96 8.33 -7.02
N ARG A 184 23.06 7.14 -7.62
CA ARG A 184 21.93 6.35 -8.12
C ARG A 184 22.02 4.92 -7.60
N SER A 185 20.93 4.39 -7.07
CA SER A 185 20.85 2.99 -6.65
C SER A 185 20.41 2.10 -7.82
N ILE A 186 21.12 1.01 -8.07
CA ILE A 186 20.86 0.05 -9.17
C ILE A 186 20.76 -1.38 -8.62
N ASP A 187 19.83 -1.60 -7.69
CA ASP A 187 19.74 -2.86 -6.93
C ASP A 187 18.31 -3.41 -6.82
N GLY A 188 17.40 -2.96 -7.69
CA GLY A 188 16.02 -3.44 -7.76
C GLY A 188 15.13 -3.02 -6.58
N ARG A 189 15.59 -2.09 -5.73
CA ARG A 189 14.74 -1.45 -4.72
C ARG A 189 13.60 -0.66 -5.40
N ALA A 190 12.48 -0.51 -4.70
CA ALA A 190 11.36 0.33 -5.11
C ALA A 190 11.51 1.79 -4.61
N ALA A 191 12.15 1.97 -3.46
CA ALA A 191 12.46 3.28 -2.88
C ALA A 191 13.74 3.20 -2.03
N THR A 192 14.29 4.36 -1.68
CA THR A 192 15.36 4.50 -0.67
C THR A 192 14.84 5.32 0.49
N VAL A 193 15.17 4.93 1.73
CA VAL A 193 14.96 5.73 2.95
C VAL A 193 16.33 6.11 3.51
N ILE A 194 16.53 7.39 3.80
CA ILE A 194 17.73 7.92 4.44
C ILE A 194 17.34 8.48 5.80
N ILE A 195 17.99 7.97 6.84
CA ILE A 195 17.87 8.45 8.22
C ILE A 195 19.10 9.28 8.54
N THR A 196 18.90 10.52 8.97
CA THR A 196 19.99 11.39 9.41
C THR A 196 20.17 11.24 10.92
N LEU A 197 21.34 10.73 11.34
CA LEU A 197 21.61 10.51 12.76
C LEU A 197 21.82 11.86 13.49
N PRO A 198 21.57 11.95 14.80
CA PRO A 198 21.60 13.19 15.57
C PRO A 198 23.03 13.66 15.87
N VAL A 199 23.80 14.00 14.83
CA VAL A 199 25.12 14.63 14.92
C VAL A 199 25.00 16.08 14.47
N ARG A 200 25.64 16.99 15.20
CA ARG A 200 25.55 18.41 14.87
C ARG A 200 26.28 18.75 13.58
N PHE A 201 25.56 19.35 12.63
CA PHE A 201 26.13 19.89 11.39
C PHE A 201 25.39 21.14 10.89
N ARG A 202 26.02 21.88 9.97
CA ARG A 202 25.46 23.01 9.22
C ARG A 202 25.85 22.86 7.75
N GLY A 203 24.96 23.25 6.84
CA GLY A 203 25.09 22.94 5.41
C GLY A 203 24.61 21.51 5.16
N GLY A 204 25.15 20.81 4.15
CA GLY A 204 24.87 19.40 3.98
C GLY A 204 23.45 19.07 3.53
N ALA A 205 22.77 20.00 2.84
CA ALA A 205 21.42 19.78 2.37
C ALA A 205 21.40 18.63 1.35
N MET A 206 20.49 17.68 1.54
CA MET A 206 20.27 16.59 0.60
C MET A 206 19.33 17.07 -0.51
N VAL A 207 19.73 16.85 -1.76
CA VAL A 207 18.92 17.19 -2.93
C VAL A 207 18.55 15.91 -3.63
N VAL A 208 17.25 15.67 -3.82
CA VAL A 208 16.73 14.53 -4.57
C VAL A 208 16.26 15.03 -5.93
N HIS A 209 16.67 14.34 -6.98
CA HIS A 209 16.36 14.63 -8.38
C HIS A 209 15.50 13.52 -8.95
N ASP A 210 14.32 13.90 -9.42
CA ASP A 210 13.40 13.07 -10.17
C ASP A 210 13.87 12.91 -11.63
N PRO A 211 13.60 11.79 -12.32
CA PRO A 211 13.93 11.64 -13.74
C PRO A 211 13.30 12.72 -14.64
N ASP A 212 12.15 13.27 -14.24
CA ASP A 212 11.46 14.36 -14.95
C ASP A 212 12.12 15.74 -14.74
N GLY A 213 13.26 15.81 -14.04
CA GLY A 213 14.01 17.04 -13.79
C GLY A 213 13.52 17.86 -12.60
N ARG A 214 12.56 17.35 -11.83
CA ARG A 214 12.14 17.97 -10.56
C ARG A 214 13.20 17.74 -9.49
N GLN A 215 13.31 18.69 -8.56
CA GLN A 215 14.24 18.57 -7.44
C GLN A 215 13.58 18.99 -6.12
N GLU A 216 13.91 18.28 -5.05
CA GLU A 216 13.51 18.62 -3.69
C GLU A 216 14.71 18.66 -2.76
N LYS A 217 14.73 19.63 -1.84
CA LYS A 217 15.85 19.90 -0.94
C LYS A 217 15.45 19.70 0.52
N PHE A 218 16.25 18.90 1.23
CA PHE A 218 16.10 18.57 2.64
C PHE A 218 17.31 19.09 3.40
N TYR A 219 17.13 20.12 4.23
CA TYR A 219 18.23 20.85 4.87
C TYR A 219 18.84 20.14 6.10
N GLY A 220 18.13 19.17 6.66
CA GLY A 220 18.54 18.51 7.90
C GLY A 220 18.48 19.45 9.13
N ARG A 221 18.15 18.92 10.30
CA ARG A 221 18.16 19.68 11.57
C ARG A 221 19.50 19.68 12.28
N GLY A 222 20.46 18.87 11.83
CA GLY A 222 21.83 18.89 12.33
C GLY A 222 21.91 18.69 13.84
N GLY A 223 21.31 17.62 14.36
CA GLY A 223 21.40 17.23 15.77
C GLY A 223 20.79 18.22 16.77
N LYS A 224 19.97 19.19 16.34
CA LYS A 224 19.17 20.03 17.24
C LYS A 224 18.16 19.17 18.02
N GLN A 225 17.81 19.59 19.23
CA GLN A 225 16.86 18.86 20.10
C GLN A 225 15.54 18.57 19.37
N GLY A 226 15.11 17.30 19.44
CA GLY A 226 13.85 16.82 18.87
C GLY A 226 14.05 16.00 17.59
N ASP A 227 13.47 14.81 17.62
CA ASP A 227 13.21 13.77 16.61
C ASP A 227 14.27 13.50 15.51
N ILE A 228 14.55 12.21 15.29
CA ILE A 228 15.47 11.75 14.23
C ILE A 228 14.81 11.97 12.86
N GLU A 229 15.50 12.62 11.93
CA GLU A 229 14.92 12.90 10.62
C GLU A 229 15.10 11.74 9.64
N TRP A 230 14.07 11.51 8.84
CA TRP A 230 14.12 10.57 7.74
C TRP A 230 13.56 11.21 6.47
N THR A 231 14.05 10.74 5.33
CA THR A 231 13.58 11.13 4.01
C THR A 231 13.54 9.89 3.14
N ALA A 232 12.50 9.74 2.32
CA ALA A 232 12.36 8.66 1.38
C ALA A 232 12.13 9.19 -0.03
N PHE A 233 12.55 8.44 -1.02
CA PHE A 233 12.35 8.76 -2.43
C PHE A 233 12.30 7.51 -3.30
N LEU A 234 11.68 7.62 -4.47
CA LEU A 234 11.56 6.53 -5.43
C LEU A 234 12.93 6.05 -5.96
N ALA A 235 13.02 4.80 -6.39
CA ALA A 235 14.29 4.18 -6.78
C ALA A 235 14.93 4.75 -8.06
N ASP A 236 14.14 5.38 -8.92
CA ASP A 236 14.61 6.05 -10.14
C ASP A 236 15.16 7.44 -9.88
N CYS A 237 14.93 7.99 -8.68
CA CYS A 237 15.50 9.26 -8.26
C CYS A 237 16.99 9.13 -7.96
N ASN A 238 17.72 10.20 -8.27
CA ASN A 238 19.10 10.36 -7.86
C ASN A 238 19.16 11.29 -6.65
N TYR A 239 20.18 11.17 -5.80
CA TYR A 239 20.35 12.09 -4.67
C TYR A 239 21.81 12.56 -4.54
N GLU A 240 21.99 13.81 -4.14
CA GLU A 240 23.28 14.40 -3.81
C GLU A 240 23.21 15.06 -2.43
N VAL A 241 24.38 15.33 -1.84
CA VAL A 241 24.46 16.07 -0.58
C VAL A 241 25.42 17.24 -0.77
N GLN A 242 24.89 18.43 -0.58
CA GLN A 242 25.66 19.68 -0.67
C GLN A 242 26.77 19.72 0.38
N THR A 243 27.68 20.68 0.23
CA THR A 243 28.82 20.81 1.15
C THR A 243 28.37 21.00 2.60
N VAL A 244 28.95 20.22 3.52
CA VAL A 244 28.80 20.42 4.96
C VAL A 244 29.72 21.56 5.39
N ASP A 245 29.16 22.71 5.74
CA ASP A 245 29.96 23.89 6.12
C ASP A 245 30.67 23.69 7.46
N LYS A 246 29.98 23.07 8.43
CA LYS A 246 30.49 22.83 9.79
C LYS A 246 29.93 21.55 10.39
N GLY A 247 30.73 20.89 11.21
CA GLY A 247 30.35 19.69 11.93
C GLY A 247 30.46 18.42 11.09
N CYS A 248 29.64 17.42 11.41
CA CYS A 248 29.66 16.11 10.79
C CYS A 248 28.23 15.61 10.55
N ARG A 249 27.90 15.27 9.29
CA ARG A 249 26.62 14.67 8.92
C ARG A 249 26.81 13.16 8.81
N VAL A 250 26.06 12.40 9.62
CA VAL A 250 26.05 10.93 9.58
C VAL A 250 24.66 10.48 9.16
N SER A 251 24.57 9.55 8.21
CA SER A 251 23.29 9.06 7.70
C SER A 251 23.33 7.57 7.44
N ILE A 252 22.18 6.90 7.61
CA ILE A 252 22.00 5.49 7.27
C ILE A 252 20.96 5.42 6.16
N SER A 253 21.32 4.73 5.07
CA SER A 253 20.42 4.45 3.96
C SER A 253 19.85 3.04 4.07
N TYR A 254 18.60 2.89 3.65
CA TYR A 254 17.87 1.64 3.57
C TYR A 254 17.27 1.51 2.17
N GLY A 255 17.51 0.37 1.52
CA GLY A 255 16.78 -0.02 0.33
C GLY A 255 15.41 -0.57 0.72
N VAL A 256 14.35 -0.07 0.08
CA VAL A 256 12.97 -0.52 0.31
C VAL A 256 12.55 -1.42 -0.84
N TYR A 257 12.07 -2.62 -0.52
CA TYR A 257 11.63 -3.63 -1.48
C TYR A 257 10.15 -3.93 -1.27
N ILE A 258 9.44 -4.13 -2.37
CA ILE A 258 8.06 -4.61 -2.34
C ILE A 258 8.09 -6.13 -2.25
N LYS A 259 7.35 -6.68 -1.28
CA LYS A 259 7.15 -8.12 -1.07
C LYS A 259 5.66 -8.42 -1.02
N SER A 260 5.28 -9.68 -1.24
CA SER A 260 3.89 -10.14 -1.12
C SER A 260 3.83 -11.43 -0.33
N PHE A 261 2.75 -11.61 0.43
CA PHE A 261 2.45 -12.87 1.10
C PHE A 261 1.86 -13.92 0.13
N GLY A 262 1.36 -13.50 -1.03
CA GLY A 262 0.70 -14.37 -2.02
C GLY A 262 1.60 -14.80 -3.17
N SER A 263 1.17 -15.81 -3.93
CA SER A 263 1.82 -16.21 -5.19
C SER A 263 1.51 -15.27 -6.36
N SER A 264 0.82 -14.16 -6.11
CA SER A 264 0.34 -13.22 -7.12
C SER A 264 1.40 -12.16 -7.40
N GLY A 265 2.29 -12.44 -8.35
CA GLY A 265 3.35 -11.52 -8.79
C GLY A 265 4.46 -12.22 -9.57
N ALA A 266 5.35 -11.46 -10.19
CA ALA A 266 6.45 -11.99 -11.01
C ALA A 266 7.53 -12.75 -10.22
N GLN A 267 7.49 -12.74 -8.88
CA GLN A 267 8.40 -13.46 -7.99
C GLN A 267 7.62 -14.00 -6.77
N PRO A 268 7.10 -15.24 -6.82
CA PRO A 268 6.34 -15.85 -5.74
C PRO A 268 7.30 -16.56 -4.77
N GLU A 269 7.93 -15.82 -3.86
CA GLU A 269 8.43 -16.42 -2.61
C GLU A 269 7.42 -16.11 -1.50
N PRO A 270 6.34 -16.89 -1.37
CA PRO A 270 5.40 -16.69 -0.28
C PRO A 270 6.14 -16.91 1.04
N LEU A 271 6.00 -15.98 1.99
CA LEU A 271 6.53 -16.15 3.35
C LEU A 271 5.88 -17.31 4.12
N ILE A 272 4.75 -17.81 3.60
CA ILE A 272 3.98 -18.89 4.21
C ILE A 272 4.41 -20.22 3.59
N THR A 273 5.12 -21.02 4.39
CA THR A 273 5.45 -22.41 4.07
C THR A 273 4.63 -23.33 4.99
N PRO A 274 3.68 -24.11 4.44
CA PRO A 274 3.00 -25.16 5.19
C PRO A 274 3.98 -26.14 5.83
N ASN A 275 3.67 -26.58 7.06
CA ASN A 275 4.49 -27.56 7.76
C ASN A 275 4.23 -28.98 7.25
N ASP A 276 5.19 -29.89 7.48
CA ASP A 276 5.11 -31.28 7.00
C ASP A 276 3.86 -32.00 7.52
N VAL A 277 3.47 -31.78 8.78
CA VAL A 277 2.27 -32.39 9.37
C VAL A 277 1.00 -32.02 8.59
N PHE A 278 0.85 -30.76 8.19
CA PHE A 278 -0.28 -30.32 7.39
C PHE A 278 -0.25 -30.95 5.99
N LEU A 279 0.93 -31.03 5.37
CA LEU A 279 1.11 -31.66 4.07
C LEU A 279 0.82 -33.18 4.11
N ASP A 280 1.21 -33.86 5.19
CA ASP A 280 0.96 -35.28 5.43
C ASP A 280 -0.53 -35.59 5.61
N VAL A 281 -1.30 -34.65 6.16
CA VAL A 281 -2.78 -34.77 6.26
C VAL A 281 -3.45 -34.47 4.92
N LEU A 282 -2.93 -33.49 4.16
CA LEU A 282 -3.52 -33.10 2.87
C LEU A 282 -3.21 -34.11 1.76
N SER A 283 -2.01 -34.68 1.73
CA SER A 283 -1.53 -35.56 0.65
C SER A 283 -2.43 -36.79 0.40
N PRO A 284 -2.87 -37.56 1.42
CA PRO A 284 -3.81 -38.66 1.23
C PRO A 284 -5.14 -38.22 0.60
N ILE A 285 -5.66 -37.06 0.98
CA ILE A 285 -6.91 -36.50 0.43
C ILE A 285 -6.73 -36.21 -1.07
N LEU A 286 -5.63 -35.53 -1.42
CA LEU A 286 -5.31 -35.25 -2.83
C LEU A 286 -5.12 -36.54 -3.64
N ASN A 287 -4.42 -37.55 -3.08
CA ASN A 287 -4.22 -38.82 -3.74
C ASN A 287 -5.54 -39.56 -4.05
N ILE A 288 -6.49 -39.56 -3.12
CA ILE A 288 -7.82 -40.18 -3.30
C ILE A 288 -8.66 -39.38 -4.31
N CYS A 289 -8.49 -38.06 -4.34
CA CYS A 289 -9.27 -37.16 -5.20
C CYS A 289 -8.63 -36.91 -6.58
N ARG A 290 -7.58 -37.66 -6.96
CA ARG A 290 -6.95 -37.54 -8.29
C ARG A 290 -7.97 -37.66 -9.42
N GLY A 291 -7.81 -36.80 -10.42
CA GLY A 291 -8.71 -36.66 -11.57
C GLY A 291 -10.01 -35.92 -11.27
N ARG A 292 -10.19 -35.34 -10.07
CA ARG A 292 -11.44 -34.66 -9.66
C ARG A 292 -11.20 -33.19 -9.33
N LYS A 293 -12.26 -32.39 -9.47
CA LYS A 293 -12.32 -31.05 -8.86
C LYS A 293 -12.84 -31.19 -7.43
N ILE A 294 -12.07 -30.70 -6.48
CA ILE A 294 -12.47 -30.64 -5.07
C ILE A 294 -12.62 -29.19 -4.64
N ALA A 295 -13.44 -28.96 -3.61
CA ALA A 295 -13.59 -27.63 -3.04
C ALA A 295 -13.63 -27.61 -1.52
N PHE A 296 -13.16 -26.49 -0.97
CA PHE A 296 -13.16 -26.17 0.45
C PHE A 296 -13.85 -24.82 0.66
N TYR A 297 -14.75 -24.74 1.63
CA TYR A 297 -15.19 -23.44 2.13
C TYR A 297 -14.07 -22.76 2.89
N LEU A 298 -13.92 -21.44 2.68
CA LEU A 298 -13.05 -20.63 3.52
C LEU A 298 -13.65 -20.45 4.92
N ALA A 299 -12.80 -20.53 5.94
CA ALA A 299 -13.22 -20.42 7.33
C ALA A 299 -13.38 -18.98 7.81
N ASN A 300 -12.61 -18.03 7.25
CA ASN A 300 -12.59 -16.64 7.71
C ASN A 300 -13.58 -15.74 6.96
N GLU A 301 -14.04 -14.69 7.63
CA GLU A 301 -14.81 -13.59 7.01
C GLU A 301 -13.85 -12.53 6.44
N TYR A 302 -14.07 -12.11 5.18
CA TYR A 302 -13.24 -11.13 4.49
C TYR A 302 -14.02 -9.83 4.26
N ALA A 303 -14.15 -9.00 5.28
CA ALA A 303 -15.03 -7.82 5.30
C ALA A 303 -14.68 -6.68 4.30
N ILE A 304 -13.64 -6.85 3.47
CA ILE A 304 -13.09 -5.80 2.62
C ILE A 304 -13.86 -5.70 1.27
N VAL A 305 -14.68 -6.69 0.94
CA VAL A 305 -15.09 -6.95 -0.45
C VAL A 305 -16.61 -7.14 -0.55
N ASP A 306 -17.30 -6.31 -1.34
CA ASP A 306 -18.70 -6.55 -1.73
C ASP A 306 -18.73 -7.63 -2.83
N PRO A 307 -19.27 -8.83 -2.58
CA PRO A 307 -19.29 -9.90 -3.58
C PRO A 307 -20.08 -9.56 -4.84
N ALA A 308 -20.95 -8.54 -4.81
CA ALA A 308 -21.71 -8.09 -5.98
C ALA A 308 -20.85 -7.36 -7.02
N GLU A 309 -19.75 -6.73 -6.59
CA GLU A 309 -18.94 -5.84 -7.44
C GLU A 309 -17.57 -6.43 -7.78
N THR A 310 -17.19 -7.52 -7.11
CA THR A 310 -15.81 -8.00 -7.10
C THR A 310 -15.74 -9.51 -7.33
N LEU A 311 -14.62 -9.92 -7.94
CA LEU A 311 -14.32 -11.33 -8.15
C LEU A 311 -13.81 -11.98 -6.86
N ALA A 312 -14.17 -13.24 -6.64
CA ALA A 312 -13.67 -13.99 -5.49
C ALA A 312 -12.14 -14.11 -5.48
N GLU A 313 -11.49 -14.17 -6.66
CA GLU A 313 -10.02 -14.15 -6.81
C GLU A 313 -9.35 -12.92 -6.19
N SER A 314 -10.06 -11.80 -6.04
CA SER A 314 -9.51 -10.62 -5.36
C SER A 314 -9.21 -10.86 -3.87
N LEU A 315 -9.73 -11.93 -3.28
CA LEU A 315 -9.49 -12.34 -1.89
C LEU A 315 -8.16 -13.07 -1.69
N VAL A 316 -7.51 -13.58 -2.74
CA VAL A 316 -6.22 -14.29 -2.62
C VAL A 316 -5.17 -13.54 -1.76
N PRO A 317 -4.91 -12.23 -1.97
CA PRO A 317 -3.97 -11.49 -1.13
C PRO A 317 -4.41 -11.31 0.33
N GLU A 318 -5.70 -11.47 0.61
CA GLU A 318 -6.29 -11.23 1.91
C GLU A 318 -6.52 -12.49 2.74
N LEU A 319 -6.22 -13.68 2.17
CA LEU A 319 -6.41 -14.96 2.83
C LEU A 319 -5.70 -15.00 4.19
N LYS A 320 -6.39 -15.52 5.21
CA LYS A 320 -5.91 -15.54 6.61
C LYS A 320 -5.86 -16.97 7.15
N GLY A 321 -4.98 -17.19 8.13
CA GLY A 321 -4.93 -18.43 8.91
C GLY A 321 -4.91 -19.70 8.06
N GLY A 322 -5.83 -20.63 8.35
CA GLY A 322 -5.94 -21.90 7.64
C GLY A 322 -6.26 -21.79 6.15
N ASP A 323 -6.99 -20.74 5.73
CA ASP A 323 -7.35 -20.53 4.33
C ASP A 323 -6.11 -20.22 3.48
N SER A 324 -5.25 -19.33 3.99
CA SER A 324 -3.97 -19.01 3.34
C SER A 324 -3.04 -20.22 3.34
N LEU A 325 -2.96 -20.94 4.46
CA LEU A 325 -2.13 -22.15 4.58
C LEU A 325 -2.52 -23.21 3.55
N LEU A 326 -3.82 -23.47 3.38
CA LEU A 326 -4.33 -24.40 2.39
C LEU A 326 -4.03 -23.95 0.96
N TYR A 327 -4.24 -22.67 0.65
CA TYR A 327 -3.92 -22.10 -0.67
C TYR A 327 -2.45 -22.33 -1.04
N HIS A 328 -1.52 -22.03 -0.13
CA HIS A 328 -0.09 -22.22 -0.35
C HIS A 328 0.30 -23.71 -0.41
N ALA A 329 -0.33 -24.58 0.38
CA ALA A 329 -0.09 -26.02 0.31
C ALA A 329 -0.48 -26.60 -1.06
N LEU A 330 -1.63 -26.20 -1.60
CA LEU A 330 -2.07 -26.63 -2.93
C LEU A 330 -1.08 -26.17 -4.02
N LYS A 331 -0.56 -24.94 -3.92
CA LYS A 331 0.50 -24.43 -4.82
C LYS A 331 1.80 -25.24 -4.71
N LEU A 332 2.20 -25.69 -3.52
CA LEU A 332 3.38 -26.56 -3.34
C LEU A 332 3.21 -27.92 -4.04
N PHE A 333 1.98 -28.46 -4.07
CA PHE A 333 1.64 -29.64 -4.88
C PHE A 333 1.51 -29.34 -6.38
N LYS A 334 1.88 -28.13 -6.82
CA LYS A 334 1.77 -27.64 -8.22
C LYS A 334 0.33 -27.59 -8.74
N LEU A 335 -0.63 -27.49 -7.83
CA LEU A 335 -2.04 -27.32 -8.19
C LEU A 335 -2.36 -25.82 -8.35
N MET A 336 -3.45 -25.54 -9.06
CA MET A 336 -3.95 -24.19 -9.30
C MET A 336 -5.26 -24.00 -8.54
N PRO A 337 -5.23 -23.54 -7.28
CA PRO A 337 -6.43 -23.18 -6.55
C PRO A 337 -7.06 -21.90 -7.12
N GLU A 338 -8.38 -21.91 -7.25
CA GLU A 338 -9.25 -20.82 -7.72
C GLU A 338 -10.33 -20.52 -6.66
N LEU A 339 -10.66 -19.25 -6.45
CA LEU A 339 -11.68 -18.80 -5.53
C LEU A 339 -12.98 -18.49 -6.29
N HIS A 340 -14.10 -18.97 -5.74
CA HIS A 340 -15.44 -18.79 -6.28
C HIS A 340 -16.41 -18.30 -5.21
N TRP A 341 -17.37 -17.48 -5.61
CA TRP A 341 -18.54 -17.19 -4.78
C TRP A 341 -19.52 -18.36 -4.82
N SER A 342 -20.22 -18.63 -3.72
CA SER A 342 -21.29 -19.63 -3.69
C SER A 342 -22.43 -19.29 -2.74
N ALA A 343 -23.63 -19.73 -3.10
CA ALA A 343 -24.83 -19.56 -2.28
C ALA A 343 -25.85 -20.64 -2.63
N GLY A 344 -26.49 -21.23 -1.61
CA GLY A 344 -27.65 -22.12 -1.81
C GLY A 344 -27.43 -23.32 -2.74
N GLY A 345 -26.21 -23.87 -2.80
CA GLY A 345 -25.86 -24.99 -3.68
C GLY A 345 -25.44 -24.59 -5.11
N TYR A 346 -25.30 -23.29 -5.38
CA TYR A 346 -24.80 -22.73 -6.63
C TYR A 346 -23.42 -22.11 -6.43
N MET A 347 -22.62 -22.09 -7.49
CA MET A 347 -21.34 -21.39 -7.54
C MET A 347 -21.26 -20.48 -8.77
N TRP A 348 -20.66 -19.30 -8.59
CA TRP A 348 -20.36 -18.41 -9.72
C TRP A 348 -19.04 -18.84 -10.40
N PRO A 349 -18.94 -18.71 -11.73
CA PRO A 349 -17.67 -18.81 -12.44
C PRO A 349 -16.61 -17.85 -11.86
N VAL A 350 -15.33 -18.21 -12.00
CA VAL A 350 -14.19 -17.46 -11.43
C VAL A 350 -14.12 -16.01 -11.92
N ASP A 351 -14.62 -15.76 -13.13
CA ASP A 351 -14.65 -14.47 -13.81
C ASP A 351 -15.92 -13.65 -13.55
N ARG A 352 -16.77 -14.07 -12.60
CA ARG A 352 -18.02 -13.38 -12.27
C ARG A 352 -18.17 -13.01 -10.79
N PRO A 353 -18.68 -11.80 -10.49
CA PRO A 353 -19.14 -11.45 -9.16
C PRO A 353 -20.50 -12.11 -8.86
N ALA A 354 -20.87 -12.18 -7.57
CA ALA A 354 -22.16 -12.66 -7.09
C ALA A 354 -23.26 -11.59 -7.18
N ALA A 355 -23.38 -10.95 -8.35
CA ALA A 355 -24.35 -9.88 -8.59
C ALA A 355 -25.74 -10.45 -8.90
N ILE A 356 -26.70 -10.27 -8.00
CA ILE A 356 -28.09 -10.68 -8.24
C ILE A 356 -28.80 -9.56 -9.00
N SER A 357 -29.40 -9.90 -10.15
CA SER A 357 -30.16 -8.92 -10.93
C SER A 357 -31.36 -8.38 -10.14
N THR A 358 -31.45 -7.06 -10.02
CA THR A 358 -32.65 -6.36 -9.56
C THR A 358 -33.59 -6.22 -10.76
N GLY A 359 -34.40 -7.25 -11.02
CA GLY A 359 -35.35 -7.23 -12.14
C GLY A 359 -36.27 -6.02 -12.05
N ALA A 360 -36.36 -5.26 -13.16
CA ALA A 360 -37.45 -4.32 -13.40
C ALA A 360 -38.80 -5.08 -13.32
N PRO A 361 -39.89 -4.44 -12.88
CA PRO A 361 -41.20 -5.08 -12.80
C PRO A 361 -41.56 -5.64 -14.19
N ALA A 362 -41.88 -6.92 -14.25
CA ALA A 362 -42.30 -7.59 -15.49
C ALA A 362 -43.40 -6.77 -16.19
N PRO A 363 -43.42 -6.72 -17.54
CA PRO A 363 -44.44 -6.00 -18.28
C PRO A 363 -45.82 -6.58 -17.93
N LEU A 364 -46.71 -5.68 -17.50
CA LEU A 364 -48.12 -5.93 -17.21
C LEU A 364 -48.78 -6.82 -18.28
N SER A 365 -48.91 -8.12 -18.00
CA SER A 365 -49.77 -9.02 -18.74
C SER A 365 -50.91 -9.51 -17.85
N THR A 366 -52.03 -8.80 -18.00
CA THR A 366 -53.44 -9.13 -17.70
C THR A 366 -53.89 -9.30 -16.23
N PRO A 367 -55.06 -8.73 -15.85
CA PRO A 367 -55.57 -8.77 -14.49
C PRO A 367 -56.26 -10.11 -14.24
N VAL A 368 -55.67 -10.98 -13.43
CA VAL A 368 -56.39 -12.09 -12.82
C VAL A 368 -56.85 -11.65 -11.44
N MET A 369 -58.12 -11.88 -11.16
CA MET A 369 -58.81 -11.48 -9.94
C MET A 369 -58.06 -11.86 -8.67
N ARG A 370 -57.98 -10.86 -7.79
CA ARG A 370 -57.60 -10.86 -6.38
C ARG A 370 -58.07 -12.12 -5.63
N GLY A 371 -57.17 -13.08 -5.46
CA GLY A 371 -57.25 -14.13 -4.44
C GLY A 371 -56.18 -13.87 -3.37
N MET A 372 -56.60 -13.78 -2.12
CA MET A 372 -55.71 -13.72 -0.95
C MET A 372 -54.90 -15.03 -0.88
N PHE A 373 -53.63 -14.99 -1.27
CA PHE A 373 -52.65 -15.98 -0.85
C PHE A 373 -51.39 -15.22 -0.45
N ALA A 374 -50.99 -15.37 0.81
CA ALA A 374 -49.63 -15.10 1.20
C ALA A 374 -48.75 -16.00 0.31
N ALA A 375 -47.87 -15.40 -0.50
CA ALA A 375 -46.84 -16.16 -1.19
C ALA A 375 -46.07 -16.94 -0.10
N GLY A 376 -46.11 -18.27 -0.19
CA GLY A 376 -45.45 -19.12 0.80
C GLY A 376 -43.95 -18.87 0.80
N GLU A 377 -43.27 -19.14 1.91
CA GLU A 377 -41.80 -19.09 1.98
C GLU A 377 -41.15 -19.88 0.84
N GLU A 378 -41.79 -20.97 0.38
CA GLU A 378 -41.36 -21.77 -0.76
C GLU A 378 -41.34 -21.00 -2.10
N ASP A 379 -42.32 -20.13 -2.36
CA ASP A 379 -42.36 -19.33 -3.59
C ASP A 379 -41.23 -18.29 -3.62
N GLN A 380 -40.87 -17.75 -2.45
CA GLN A 380 -39.78 -16.79 -2.31
C GLN A 380 -38.40 -17.46 -2.50
N HIS A 381 -38.23 -18.68 -1.99
CA HIS A 381 -37.01 -19.45 -2.18
C HIS A 381 -36.79 -19.86 -3.65
N GLU A 382 -37.86 -20.17 -4.38
CA GLU A 382 -37.77 -20.50 -5.80
C GLU A 382 -37.46 -19.27 -6.68
N ASP A 383 -38.05 -18.11 -6.35
CA ASP A 383 -37.69 -16.83 -7.00
C ASP A 383 -36.21 -16.48 -6.79
N LEU A 384 -35.69 -16.66 -5.56
CA LEU A 384 -34.27 -16.46 -5.27
C LEU A 384 -33.36 -17.41 -6.05
N ARG A 385 -33.73 -18.69 -6.17
CA ARG A 385 -32.98 -19.67 -6.98
C ARG A 385 -32.94 -19.29 -8.44
N MET A 386 -34.06 -18.85 -9.02
CA MET A 386 -34.11 -18.38 -10.40
C MET A 386 -33.18 -17.18 -10.60
N ARG A 387 -33.22 -16.18 -9.72
CA ARG A 387 -32.33 -15.01 -9.81
C ARG A 387 -30.85 -15.33 -9.67
N VAL A 388 -30.50 -16.26 -8.78
CA VAL A 388 -29.12 -16.75 -8.64
C VAL A 388 -28.67 -17.43 -9.93
N ARG A 389 -29.53 -18.26 -10.54
CA ARG A 389 -29.22 -18.88 -11.84
C ARG A 389 -29.08 -17.85 -12.96
N ASP A 390 -29.96 -16.85 -13.01
CA ASP A 390 -29.93 -15.77 -14.01
C ASP A 390 -28.68 -14.89 -13.90
N SER A 391 -28.10 -14.77 -12.71
CA SER A 391 -26.80 -14.11 -12.53
C SER A 391 -25.62 -14.89 -13.13
N GLY A 392 -25.87 -16.12 -13.62
CA GLY A 392 -24.88 -17.01 -14.20
C GLY A 392 -24.25 -17.98 -13.21
N ALA A 393 -24.84 -18.16 -12.03
CA ALA A 393 -24.42 -19.19 -11.10
C ALA A 393 -24.84 -20.58 -11.61
N VAL A 394 -23.96 -21.57 -11.45
CA VAL A 394 -24.17 -22.94 -11.90
C VAL A 394 -24.36 -23.84 -10.67
N PRO A 395 -25.28 -24.81 -10.68
CA PRO A 395 -25.40 -25.79 -9.60
C PRO A 395 -24.08 -26.53 -9.36
N LEU A 396 -23.72 -26.77 -8.10
CA LEU A 396 -22.49 -27.49 -7.76
C LEU A 396 -22.42 -28.89 -8.40
N GLY A 397 -23.57 -29.56 -8.56
CA GLY A 397 -23.67 -30.85 -9.24
C GLY A 397 -23.39 -30.78 -10.75
N GLU A 398 -23.69 -29.66 -11.41
CA GLU A 398 -23.35 -29.44 -12.82
C GLU A 398 -21.89 -29.02 -12.99
N ALA A 399 -21.28 -28.39 -11.97
CA ALA A 399 -19.88 -27.98 -11.99
C ALA A 399 -18.88 -29.13 -11.78
N ASP A 400 -19.37 -30.34 -11.46
CA ASP A 400 -18.57 -31.54 -11.13
C ASP A 400 -17.55 -31.28 -10.01
N VAL A 401 -17.95 -30.51 -9.00
CA VAL A 401 -17.11 -30.13 -7.86
C VAL A 401 -17.50 -30.95 -6.64
N MET A 402 -16.54 -31.69 -6.10
CA MET A 402 -16.70 -32.46 -4.87
C MET A 402 -16.38 -31.58 -3.66
N LEU A 403 -17.41 -31.18 -2.92
CA LEU A 403 -17.27 -30.35 -1.72
C LEU A 403 -16.83 -31.20 -0.52
N LEU A 404 -15.59 -30.98 -0.05
CA LEU A 404 -15.02 -31.76 1.06
C LEU A 404 -15.40 -31.21 2.43
N SER A 405 -15.84 -29.95 2.49
CA SER A 405 -16.27 -29.28 3.73
C SER A 405 -17.59 -29.81 4.30
N ASP A 406 -18.41 -30.47 3.48
CA ASP A 406 -19.71 -31.01 3.91
C ASP A 406 -19.59 -32.19 4.86
N TRP A 407 -18.41 -32.82 4.95
CA TRP A 407 -18.21 -34.04 5.73
C TRP A 407 -17.94 -33.79 7.21
N ASN A 408 -17.88 -32.52 7.65
CA ASN A 408 -17.72 -32.16 9.06
C ASN A 408 -18.48 -30.87 9.40
N THR A 409 -19.78 -30.98 9.64
CA THR A 409 -20.79 -29.91 9.78
C THR A 409 -20.65 -28.97 11.01
N GLY A 410 -19.48 -28.94 11.67
CA GLY A 410 -19.26 -28.14 12.89
C GLY A 410 -18.22 -27.02 12.78
N LEU A 411 -17.51 -26.92 11.66
CA LEU A 411 -16.46 -25.90 11.49
C LEU A 411 -17.06 -24.54 11.07
N PRO A 412 -16.55 -23.42 11.61
CA PRO A 412 -17.00 -22.10 11.21
C PRO A 412 -16.66 -21.86 9.73
N VAL A 413 -17.66 -21.44 8.97
CA VAL A 413 -17.52 -21.04 7.58
C VAL A 413 -17.71 -19.53 7.51
N GLY A 414 -16.79 -18.85 6.83
CA GLY A 414 -16.83 -17.41 6.61
C GLY A 414 -18.04 -17.00 5.78
N LYS A 415 -18.79 -16.01 6.24
CA LYS A 415 -20.00 -15.50 5.59
C LYS A 415 -19.77 -14.09 5.04
N GLN A 416 -20.16 -13.90 3.79
CA GLN A 416 -20.31 -12.60 3.15
C GLN A 416 -21.78 -12.28 2.92
N ARG A 417 -22.09 -11.02 2.66
CA ARG A 417 -23.46 -10.55 2.48
C ARG A 417 -23.55 -9.70 1.22
N VAL A 418 -24.40 -10.12 0.29
CA VAL A 418 -24.77 -9.36 -0.90
C VAL A 418 -26.12 -8.73 -0.63
N ASN A 419 -26.21 -7.41 -0.73
CA ASN A 419 -27.51 -6.73 -0.62
C ASN A 419 -28.24 -6.83 -1.95
N PHE A 420 -29.53 -7.14 -1.93
CA PHE A 420 -30.38 -7.13 -3.12
C PHE A 420 -31.78 -6.61 -2.77
N VAL A 421 -32.55 -6.22 -3.78
CA VAL A 421 -33.91 -5.69 -3.57
C VAL A 421 -34.95 -6.76 -3.89
N LEU A 422 -35.80 -7.08 -2.92
CA LEU A 422 -36.97 -7.93 -3.08
C LEU A 422 -38.21 -7.15 -2.66
N ASN A 423 -39.21 -7.06 -3.54
CA ASN A 423 -40.49 -6.39 -3.26
C ASN A 423 -40.38 -4.93 -2.73
N GLY A 424 -39.28 -4.23 -3.06
CA GLY A 424 -39.03 -2.86 -2.60
C GLY A 424 -38.31 -2.75 -1.26
N GLU A 425 -37.95 -3.86 -0.63
CA GLU A 425 -37.13 -3.93 0.59
C GLU A 425 -35.70 -4.41 0.27
N ILE A 426 -34.72 -3.95 1.07
CA ILE A 426 -33.32 -4.39 0.96
C ILE A 426 -33.14 -5.66 1.78
N GLU A 427 -32.91 -6.78 1.10
CA GLU A 427 -32.58 -8.07 1.68
C GLU A 427 -31.09 -8.38 1.55
N LYS A 428 -30.63 -9.43 2.25
CA LYS A 428 -29.23 -9.86 2.29
C LYS A 428 -29.10 -11.32 1.93
N LEU A 429 -28.45 -11.62 0.81
CA LEU A 429 -28.06 -12.99 0.47
C LEU A 429 -26.75 -13.30 1.20
N VAL A 430 -26.72 -14.40 1.94
CA VAL A 430 -25.48 -14.92 2.52
C VAL A 430 -24.72 -15.67 1.44
N VAL A 431 -23.51 -15.21 1.16
CA VAL A 431 -22.60 -15.79 0.17
C VAL A 431 -21.36 -16.33 0.89
N TYR A 432 -20.84 -17.44 0.40
CA TYR A 432 -19.65 -18.11 0.88
C TYR A 432 -18.55 -18.03 -0.16
N THR A 433 -17.30 -18.25 0.28
CA THR A 433 -16.16 -18.36 -0.62
C THR A 433 -15.70 -19.81 -0.67
N LEU A 434 -15.63 -20.36 -1.88
CA LEU A 434 -15.13 -21.71 -2.17
C LEU A 434 -13.74 -21.60 -2.80
N MET A 435 -12.77 -22.32 -2.24
CA MET A 435 -11.51 -22.61 -2.90
C MET A 435 -11.65 -23.92 -3.66
N VAL A 436 -11.63 -23.85 -4.98
CA VAL A 436 -11.77 -24.97 -5.90
C VAL A 436 -10.40 -25.30 -6.48
N VAL A 437 -10.09 -26.59 -6.62
CA VAL A 437 -8.84 -27.04 -7.23
C VAL A 437 -9.06 -28.34 -7.99
N TYR A 438 -8.48 -28.43 -9.19
CA TYR A 438 -8.40 -29.68 -9.93
C TYR A 438 -7.16 -30.46 -9.50
N VAL A 439 -7.34 -31.69 -9.01
CA VAL A 439 -6.24 -32.56 -8.62
C VAL A 439 -5.85 -33.43 -9.81
N ALA A 440 -4.73 -33.09 -10.46
CA ALA A 440 -4.26 -33.78 -11.66
C ALA A 440 -3.71 -35.19 -11.41
#